data_AF-A0A3R6U184-F1
#
_entry.id   AF-A0A3R6U184-F1
#
_cell.length_a   1.000
_cell.length_b   1.000
_cell.length_c   1.000
_cell.angle_alpha   90.00
_cell.angle_beta   90.00
_cell.angle_gamma   90.00
#
_symmetry.space_group_name_H-M   'P 1'
#
loop_
_entity.id
_entity.type
_entity.pdbx_description
1 polymer ?
#
loop_
_entity_poly.entity_id
_entity_poly.type
_entity_poly.pdbx_seq_one_letter_code
_entity_poly.pdbx_strand_id
1 'polypeptide(L)'
;MGGKTSTASRSKYNAKTYERLVLNLRIDSPQSKKAIEAAAEQAGESATAYVVEAVRRRMEQEQTLSASDTPGEVKNLEGDTDPVE
;
A
#
# COMPACT_ATOMS: atom_id res chain seq x y z
N MET A 1 10.64 15.08 -40.82
CA MET A 1 10.21 15.82 -39.61
C MET A 1 9.36 14.92 -38.73
N GLY A 2 9.92 14.32 -37.67
CA GLY A 2 9.14 13.51 -36.73
C GLY A 2 9.80 13.59 -35.36
N GLY A 3 9.23 14.34 -34.43
CA GLY A 3 9.89 14.51 -33.13
C GLY A 3 9.16 15.29 -32.04
N LYS A 4 8.03 15.94 -32.33
CA LYS A 4 7.32 16.76 -31.32
C LYS A 4 5.89 16.27 -31.05
N THR A 5 5.19 15.81 -32.10
CA THR A 5 3.84 15.24 -31.99
C THR A 5 3.82 13.88 -31.30
N SER A 6 4.83 13.03 -31.52
CA SER A 6 4.88 11.68 -30.92
C SER A 6 5.00 11.71 -29.39
N THR A 7 5.76 12.68 -28.85
CA THR A 7 5.99 12.83 -27.40
C THR A 7 4.76 13.37 -26.67
N ALA A 8 4.06 14.35 -27.26
CA ALA A 8 2.83 14.91 -26.70
C ALA A 8 1.67 13.90 -26.71
N SER A 9 1.54 13.09 -27.77
CA SER A 9 0.52 12.05 -27.83
C SER A 9 0.80 10.89 -26.86
N ARG A 10 2.07 10.47 -26.74
CA ARG A 10 2.49 9.42 -25.78
C ARG A 10 2.28 9.85 -24.32
N SER A 11 2.59 11.10 -23.98
CA SER A 11 2.38 11.61 -22.62
C SER A 11 0.89 11.68 -22.25
N LYS A 12 0.02 12.15 -23.16
CA LYS A 12 -1.43 12.17 -22.94
C LYS A 12 -2.02 10.76 -22.78
N TYR A 13 -1.56 9.79 -23.57
CA TYR A 13 -2.00 8.40 -23.42
C TYR A 13 -1.53 7.81 -22.08
N ASN A 14 -0.24 7.94 -21.78
CA ASN A 14 0.33 7.39 -20.55
C ASN A 14 -0.33 7.96 -19.29
N ALA A 15 -0.65 9.25 -19.26
CA ALA A 15 -1.30 9.90 -18.13
C ALA A 15 -2.75 9.46 -17.89
N LYS A 16 -3.45 8.95 -18.91
CA LYS A 16 -4.83 8.46 -18.78
C LYS A 16 -4.91 6.99 -18.37
N THR A 17 -3.84 6.23 -18.63
CA THR A 17 -3.84 4.77 -18.47
C THR A 17 -2.99 4.32 -17.29
N TYR A 18 -1.93 5.05 -16.94
CA TYR A 18 -0.97 4.65 -15.91
C TYR A 18 -0.76 5.77 -14.89
N GLU A 19 -0.84 5.41 -13.61
CA GLU A 19 -0.32 6.22 -12.52
C GLU A 19 1.18 5.92 -12.34
N ARG A 20 1.99 6.98 -12.14
CA ARG A 20 3.43 6.83 -11.93
C ARG A 20 3.78 7.08 -10.46
N LEU A 21 4.30 6.05 -9.80
CA LEU A 21 4.96 6.16 -8.51
C LEU A 21 6.48 6.28 -8.72
N VAL A 22 7.08 7.38 -8.26
CA VAL A 22 8.53 7.59 -8.30
C VAL A 22 9.14 7.16 -6.97
N LEU A 23 10.06 6.18 -7.01
CA LEU A 23 10.72 5.64 -5.82
C LEU A 23 12.21 5.95 -5.87
N ASN A 24 12.72 6.61 -4.83
CA ASN A 24 14.15 6.80 -4.62
C ASN A 24 14.62 5.79 -3.58
N LEU A 25 15.25 4.71 -4.03
CA LEU A 25 15.77 3.66 -3.17
C LEU A 25 17.24 3.90 -2.88
N ARG A 26 17.61 3.75 -1.60
CA ARG A 26 19.00 3.76 -1.18
C ARG A 26 19.71 2.50 -1.65
N ILE A 27 20.92 2.65 -2.20
CA ILE A 27 21.71 1.52 -2.70
C ILE A 27 22.24 0.63 -1.58
N ASP A 28 22.47 1.21 -0.41
CA ASP A 28 22.95 0.54 0.80
C ASP A 28 21.82 0.00 1.68
N SER A 29 20.56 0.19 1.29
CA SER A 29 19.42 -0.39 2.00
C SER A 29 19.29 -1.88 1.70
N PRO A 30 18.85 -2.69 2.67
CA PRO A 30 18.46 -4.09 2.42
C PRO A 30 17.33 -4.19 1.38
N GLN A 31 16.55 -3.13 1.20
CA GLN A 31 15.48 -3.02 0.19
C GLN A 31 15.93 -2.15 -1.00
N SER A 32 17.20 -2.24 -1.38
CA SER A 32 17.71 -1.58 -2.58
C SER A 32 17.03 -2.13 -3.84
N LYS A 33 17.11 -1.37 -4.93
CA LYS A 33 16.56 -1.79 -6.23
C LYS A 33 17.03 -3.22 -6.62
N LYS A 34 18.32 -3.50 -6.45
CA LYS A 34 18.92 -4.79 -6.79
C LYS A 34 18.37 -5.93 -5.91
N ALA A 35 18.16 -5.68 -4.63
CA ALA A 35 17.59 -6.66 -3.73
C ALA A 35 16.12 -6.97 -4.09
N ILE A 36 15.35 -5.94 -4.45
CA ILE A 36 13.95 -6.11 -4.90
C ILE A 36 13.89 -6.88 -6.21
N GLU A 37 14.75 -6.57 -7.18
CA GLU A 37 14.82 -7.29 -8.47
C GLU A 37 15.18 -8.77 -8.25
N ALA A 38 16.17 -9.06 -7.40
CA ALA A 38 16.56 -10.43 -7.09
C ALA A 38 15.43 -11.21 -6.39
N ALA A 39 14.72 -10.58 -5.44
CA ALA A 39 13.59 -11.21 -4.76
C ALA A 39 12.41 -11.47 -5.72
N ALA A 40 12.14 -10.52 -6.63
CA ALA A 40 11.10 -10.69 -7.63
C ALA A 40 11.43 -11.82 -8.62
N GLU A 41 12.69 -11.92 -9.07
CA GLU A 41 13.14 -13.01 -9.93
C GLU A 41 12.98 -14.37 -9.25
N GLN A 42 13.33 -14.48 -7.96
CA GLN A 42 13.12 -15.70 -7.18
C GLN A 42 11.63 -16.05 -7.01
N ALA A 43 10.76 -15.04 -6.95
CA ALA A 43 9.31 -15.23 -6.92
C ALA A 43 8.71 -15.54 -8.31
N GLY A 44 9.49 -15.43 -9.40
CA GLY A 44 9.00 -15.60 -10.77
C GLY A 44 8.11 -14.44 -11.26
N GLU A 45 8.23 -13.27 -10.63
CA GLU A 45 7.40 -12.09 -10.89
C GLU A 45 8.23 -10.91 -11.40
N SER A 46 7.57 -9.92 -12.01
CA SER A 46 8.25 -8.65 -12.31
C SER A 46 8.49 -7.85 -11.03
N ALA A 47 9.57 -7.07 -10.97
CA ALA A 47 9.86 -6.20 -9.82
C ALA A 47 8.69 -5.26 -9.46
N THR A 48 7.97 -4.77 -10.48
CA THR A 48 6.76 -3.95 -10.28
C THR A 48 5.65 -4.73 -9.59
N ALA A 49 5.34 -5.94 -10.08
CA ALA A 49 4.31 -6.80 -9.51
C ALA A 49 4.65 -7.16 -8.05
N TYR A 50 5.90 -7.53 -7.81
CA TYR A 50 6.40 -7.86 -6.48
C TYR A 50 6.22 -6.71 -5.48
N VAL A 51 6.55 -5.47 -5.87
CA VAL A 51 6.36 -4.28 -5.02
C VAL A 51 4.88 -4.01 -4.77
N VAL A 52 4.04 -4.07 -5.81
CA VAL A 52 2.59 -3.79 -5.68
C VAL A 52 1.91 -4.84 -4.79
N GLU A 53 2.24 -6.12 -4.95
CA GLU A 53 1.72 -7.20 -4.11
C GLU A 53 2.18 -7.06 -2.65
N ALA A 54 3.44 -6.69 -2.42
CA ALA A 54 3.93 -6.42 -1.06
C ALA A 54 3.16 -5.27 -0.39
N VAL A 55 2.84 -4.20 -1.13
CA VAL A 55 2.02 -3.08 -0.63
C VAL A 55 0.58 -3.53 -0.38
N ARG A 56 -0.03 -4.29 -1.29
CA ARG A 56 -1.38 -4.84 -1.15
C ARG A 56 -1.51 -5.66 0.13
N ARG A 57 -0.61 -6.61 0.36
CA ARG A 57 -0.57 -7.45 1.56
C ARG A 57 -0.46 -6.62 2.83
N ARG A 58 0.35 -5.56 2.82
CA ARG A 58 0.49 -4.65 3.96
C ARG A 58 -0.80 -3.88 4.23
N MET A 59 -1.45 -3.34 3.19
CA MET A 59 -2.73 -2.64 3.33
C MET A 59 -3.81 -3.56 3.89
N GLU A 60 -3.89 -4.81 3.39
CA GLU A 60 -4.82 -5.82 3.89
C GLU A 60 -4.57 -6.14 5.38
N GLN A 61 -3.30 -6.36 5.77
CA GLN A 61 -2.92 -6.61 7.17
C GLN A 61 -3.30 -5.45 8.09
N GLU A 62 -2.94 -4.21 7.73
CA GLU A 62 -3.28 -3.02 8.51
C GLU A 62 -4.81 -2.83 8.63
N GLN A 63 -5.57 -3.17 7.58
CA GLN A 63 -7.03 -3.11 7.60
C GLN A 63 -7.65 -4.19 8.49
N THR A 64 -7.09 -5.41 8.52
CA THR A 64 -7.54 -6.46 9.45
C THR A 64 -7.24 -6.13 10.91
N LEU A 65 -6.10 -5.47 11.18
CA LEU A 65 -5.72 -5.02 12.52
C LEU A 65 -6.59 -3.85 12.99
N SER A 66 -6.98 -2.93 12.09
CA SER A 66 -7.89 -1.85 12.41
C SER A 66 -9.35 -2.32 12.60
N ALA A 67 -9.75 -3.44 12.00
CA ALA A 67 -11.08 -4.03 12.20
C ALA A 67 -11.21 -4.78 13.55
N SER A 68 -10.09 -5.11 14.22
CA SER A 68 -10.09 -5.67 15.57
C SER A 68 -10.18 -4.63 16.69
N ASP A 69 -9.99 -3.35 16.40
CA ASP A 69 -10.25 -2.24 17.34
C ASP A 69 -11.72 -1.79 17.25
N THR A 70 -12.64 -2.67 17.67
CA THR A 70 -13.94 -2.21 18.18
C THR A 70 -13.81 -2.04 19.71
N PRO A 71 -13.71 -0.82 20.26
CA PRO A 71 -14.07 -0.57 21.65
C PRO A 71 -15.60 -0.49 21.70
N GLY A 72 -16.23 -1.64 21.48
CA GLY A 72 -17.67 -1.87 21.55
C GLY A 72 -18.02 -2.74 22.75
N GLU A 73 -17.48 -2.43 23.94
CA GLU A 73 -18.07 -2.91 25.19
C GLU A 73 -18.24 -1.72 26.13
N VAL A 74 -19.32 -0.96 25.90
CA VAL A 74 -19.93 -0.17 26.98
C VAL A 74 -20.47 -1.17 27.99
N LYS A 75 -19.68 -1.48 29.01
CA LYS A 75 -20.21 -2.03 30.25
C LYS A 75 -21.07 -0.93 30.87
N ASN A 76 -22.35 -0.92 30.49
CA ASN A 76 -23.38 -0.26 31.27
C ASN A 76 -23.33 -0.91 32.66
N LEU A 77 -22.69 -0.22 33.61
CA LEU A 77 -22.88 -0.52 35.01
C LEU A 77 -24.25 0.07 35.37
N GLU A 78 -25.29 -0.71 35.11
CA GLU A 78 -26.57 -0.62 35.82
C GLU A 78 -26.25 -0.84 37.31
N GLY A 79 -25.91 0.26 37.98
CA GLY A 79 -25.91 0.38 39.43
C GLY A 79 -27.32 0.71 39.86
N ASP A 80 -28.11 -0.35 39.94
CA ASP A 80 -29.44 -0.39 40.55
C ASP A 80 -29.45 0.33 41.91
N THR A 81 -30.58 0.98 42.15
CA THR A 81 -30.94 1.81 43.30
C THR A 81 -30.75 1.14 44.66
N ASP A 82 -30.39 1.92 45.69
CA ASP A 82 -31.04 1.81 47.00
C ASP A 82 -30.90 3.12 47.80
N PRO A 83 -32.00 3.76 48.23
CA PRO A 83 -31.99 4.84 49.21
C PRO A 83 -32.06 4.25 50.61
N VAL A 84 -31.19 4.66 51.53
CA VAL A 84 -31.37 4.35 52.96
C VAL A 84 -31.12 5.58 53.82
N GLU A 85 -32.22 6.00 54.45
CA GLU A 85 -32.46 6.90 55.60
C GLU A 85 -31.42 7.95 56.02
#